data_AF-A0A369GS71-F1
#
_entry.id   AF-A0A369GS71-F1
#
_cell.length_a   1.000
_cell.length_b   1.000
_cell.length_c   1.000
_cell.angle_alpha   90.00
_cell.angle_beta   90.00
_cell.angle_gamma   90.00
#
_symmetry.space_group_name_H-M   'P 1'
#
loop_
_entity.id
_entity.type
_entity.pdbx_description
1 polymer ?
#
loop_
_entity_poly.entity_id
_entity_poly.type
_entity_poly.pdbx_seq_one_letter_code
_entity_poly.pdbx_strand_id
1 'polypeptide(L)'
;MFPNYVGTDEAGLYRFQRVTEFLEPSDQLYRSSAPFYDGEDASHQAKDITREALKQRNIKTVISLNSDAANPKFRYVFGPDIAYKAVPVQDYTAPTPKELQRITEIFMDNRRRGGVLVWCGYGHGRTGTAISAIQIRVQVDVPAFNRVKLSWLDFEANHVETDKQIQALEQYQREISLLC
;
A
#
# COMPACT_ATOMS: atom_id res chain seq x y z
N MET A 1 15.18 -28.00 3.87
CA MET A 1 15.46 -26.98 4.90
C MET A 1 14.71 -25.74 4.47
N PHE A 2 13.59 -25.40 5.13
CA PHE A 2 12.91 -24.14 4.84
C PHE A 2 13.87 -23.02 5.23
N PRO A 3 14.05 -21.96 4.41
CA PRO A 3 14.86 -20.84 4.85
C PRO A 3 14.27 -20.30 6.15
N ASN A 4 15.15 -19.98 7.12
CA ASN A 4 14.76 -19.29 8.35
C ASN A 4 14.26 -17.89 7.97
N TYR A 5 12.97 -17.79 7.64
CA TYR A 5 12.32 -16.52 7.34
C TYR A 5 12.19 -15.72 8.63
N VAL A 6 12.53 -14.44 8.56
CA VAL A 6 12.19 -13.48 9.61
C VAL A 6 10.68 -13.32 9.64
N GLY A 7 10.08 -13.49 10.83
CA GLY A 7 8.65 -13.30 11.04
C GLY A 7 8.26 -11.85 10.78
N THR A 8 7.09 -11.59 10.18
CA THR A 8 6.67 -10.19 9.91
C THR A 8 6.44 -9.41 11.21
N ASP A 9 5.88 -10.06 12.22
CA ASP A 9 5.65 -9.45 13.54
C ASP A 9 6.97 -9.17 14.27
N GLU A 10 7.95 -10.06 14.15
CA GLU A 10 9.32 -9.86 14.65
C GLU A 10 10.00 -8.66 13.95
N ALA A 11 9.73 -8.51 12.65
CA ALA A 11 10.14 -7.38 11.84
C ALA A 11 9.33 -6.08 12.07
N GLY A 12 8.34 -6.10 12.98
CA GLY A 12 7.48 -4.98 13.31
C GLY A 12 6.34 -4.72 12.32
N LEU A 13 6.12 -5.60 11.33
CA LEU A 13 5.11 -5.50 10.29
C LEU A 13 3.87 -6.30 10.69
N TYR A 14 2.98 -5.69 11.47
CA TYR A 14 1.73 -6.33 11.87
C TYR A 14 0.69 -6.26 10.75
N ARG A 15 -0.30 -7.15 10.78
CA ARG A 15 -1.37 -7.27 9.75
C ARG A 15 -0.79 -7.42 8.35
N PHE A 16 0.40 -8.03 8.26
CA PHE A 16 1.04 -8.24 6.98
C PHE A 16 0.24 -9.25 6.16
N GLN A 17 -0.22 -8.83 4.98
CA GLN A 17 -1.05 -9.66 4.12
C GLN A 17 -0.74 -9.40 2.65
N ARG A 18 -0.75 -10.46 1.83
CA ARG A 18 -0.78 -10.33 0.37
C ARG A 18 -2.21 -10.03 -0.09
N VAL A 19 -2.37 -9.01 -0.91
CA VAL A 19 -3.63 -8.69 -1.58
C VAL A 19 -3.66 -9.44 -2.91
N THR A 20 -4.78 -10.11 -3.21
CA THR A 20 -4.95 -10.92 -4.43
C THR A 20 -6.16 -10.50 -5.26
N GLU A 21 -7.22 -10.00 -4.62
CA GLU A 21 -8.45 -9.61 -5.30
C GLU A 21 -8.22 -8.42 -6.25
N PHE A 22 -8.88 -8.45 -7.41
CA PHE A 22 -8.86 -7.39 -8.43
C PHE A 22 -7.48 -7.02 -8.98
N LEU A 23 -6.50 -7.92 -8.86
CA LEU A 23 -5.14 -7.77 -9.39
C LEU A 23 -4.87 -8.77 -10.52
N GLU A 24 -3.81 -8.52 -11.29
CA GLU A 24 -3.29 -9.52 -12.22
C GLU A 24 -2.64 -10.68 -11.44
N PRO A 25 -2.69 -11.94 -11.92
CA PRO A 25 -2.11 -13.08 -11.19
C PRO A 25 -0.62 -12.92 -10.85
N SER A 26 0.09 -12.12 -11.64
CA SER A 26 1.52 -11.84 -11.48
C SER A 26 1.83 -10.69 -10.52
N ASP A 27 0.82 -9.92 -10.11
CA ASP A 27 1.01 -8.82 -9.17
C ASP A 27 1.36 -9.32 -7.77
N GLN A 28 2.22 -8.54 -7.12
CA GLN A 28 2.69 -8.79 -5.77
C GLN A 28 2.43 -7.53 -4.95
N LEU A 29 1.18 -7.35 -4.52
CA LEU A 29 0.77 -6.27 -3.64
C LEU A 29 0.62 -6.78 -2.20
N TYR A 30 1.17 -6.03 -1.26
CA TYR A 30 1.11 -6.34 0.17
C TYR A 30 0.62 -5.13 0.96
N ARG A 31 0.04 -5.40 2.12
CA ARG A 31 -0.32 -4.40 3.13
C ARG A 31 0.29 -4.76 4.48
N SER A 32 0.50 -3.78 5.35
CA SER A 32 0.81 -3.97 6.77
C SER A 32 0.57 -2.69 7.57
N SER A 33 0.74 -2.77 8.89
CA SER A 33 1.07 -1.61 9.72
C SER A 33 2.43 -1.03 9.33
N ALA A 34 2.70 0.19 9.81
CA ALA A 34 4.05 0.72 9.81
C ALA A 34 4.93 -0.12 10.77
N PRO A 35 6.26 -0.21 10.51
CA PRO A 35 7.16 -0.99 11.34
C PRO A 35 7.14 -0.54 12.80
N PHE A 36 6.93 -1.48 13.72
CA PHE A 36 6.90 -1.25 15.18
C PHE A 36 5.83 -0.23 15.62
N TYR A 37 4.67 -0.24 14.95
CA TYR A 37 3.52 0.57 15.34
C TYR A 37 3.08 0.33 16.79
N ASP A 38 3.12 1.39 17.61
CA ASP A 38 2.68 1.37 19.02
C ASP A 38 1.46 2.25 19.31
N GLY A 39 1.00 3.03 18.33
CA GLY A 39 -0.15 3.94 18.48
C GLY A 39 0.11 5.36 18.00
N GLU A 40 1.37 5.79 17.85
CA GLU A 40 1.71 7.16 17.44
C GLU A 40 2.37 7.21 16.06
N ASP A 41 1.85 8.00 15.11
CA ASP A 41 2.35 8.06 13.71
C ASP A 41 3.88 8.27 13.55
N ALA A 42 4.56 8.77 14.60
CA ALA A 42 5.99 9.09 14.68
C ALA A 42 6.91 7.97 15.23
N SER A 43 6.39 6.91 15.85
CA SER A 43 7.22 5.88 16.52
C SER A 43 7.75 4.78 15.57
N HIS A 44 7.46 4.88 14.27
CA HIS A 44 7.52 3.75 13.33
C HIS A 44 8.82 3.55 12.56
N GLN A 45 9.95 3.59 13.27
CA GLN A 45 11.25 3.45 12.62
C GLN A 45 11.51 1.99 12.21
N ALA A 46 11.55 1.76 10.90
CA ALA A 46 12.03 0.52 10.32
C ALA A 46 13.46 0.22 10.78
N LYS A 47 13.74 -1.07 11.04
CA LYS A 47 15.06 -1.57 11.46
C LYS A 47 15.63 -2.52 10.40
N ASP A 48 16.89 -2.93 10.55
CA ASP A 48 17.52 -3.86 9.59
C ASP A 48 16.72 -5.16 9.47
N ILE A 49 16.17 -5.65 10.58
CA ILE A 49 15.28 -6.83 10.58
C ILE A 49 14.03 -6.63 9.72
N THR A 50 13.49 -5.39 9.66
CA THR A 50 12.41 -5.02 8.75
C THR A 50 12.88 -5.12 7.30
N ARG A 51 14.03 -4.53 6.94
CA ARG A 51 14.59 -4.63 5.58
C ARG A 51 14.79 -6.08 5.17
N GLU A 52 15.39 -6.90 6.02
CA GLU A 52 15.67 -8.31 5.71
C GLU A 52 14.38 -9.11 5.50
N ALA A 53 13.35 -8.89 6.34
CA ALA A 53 12.04 -9.52 6.16
C ALA A 53 11.39 -9.16 4.81
N LEU A 54 11.53 -7.90 4.36
CA LEU A 54 11.04 -7.46 3.05
C LEU A 54 11.84 -8.07 1.90
N LYS A 55 13.18 -8.13 2.00
CA LYS A 55 14.06 -8.72 0.99
C LYS A 55 13.78 -10.21 0.79
N GLN A 56 13.62 -10.96 1.87
CA GLN A 56 13.28 -12.39 1.82
C GLN A 56 11.95 -12.65 1.09
N ARG A 57 11.01 -11.69 1.14
CA ARG A 57 9.71 -11.74 0.45
C ARG A 57 9.72 -11.10 -0.94
N ASN A 58 10.89 -10.78 -1.47
CA ASN A 58 11.08 -10.09 -2.75
C ASN A 58 10.31 -8.74 -2.85
N ILE A 59 10.07 -8.06 -1.72
CA ILE A 59 9.49 -6.72 -1.73
C ILE A 59 10.58 -5.73 -2.10
N LYS A 60 10.34 -4.97 -3.18
CA LYS A 60 11.28 -4.01 -3.76
C LYS A 60 10.83 -2.57 -3.62
N THR A 61 9.55 -2.34 -3.30
CA THR A 61 9.00 -1.00 -3.13
C THR A 61 8.14 -0.94 -1.87
N VAL A 62 8.29 0.14 -1.11
CA VAL A 62 7.43 0.49 0.02
C VAL A 62 6.75 1.81 -0.30
N ILE A 63 5.44 1.87 -0.15
CA ILE A 63 4.63 3.08 -0.21
C ILE A 63 4.16 3.38 1.21
N SER A 64 4.69 4.45 1.81
CA SER A 64 4.30 4.87 3.16
C SER A 64 3.37 6.07 3.11
N LEU A 65 2.24 5.93 3.81
CA LEU A 65 1.18 6.93 3.93
C LEU A 65 1.16 7.63 5.30
N ASN A 66 2.16 7.37 6.14
CA ASN A 66 2.29 8.04 7.43
C ASN A 66 2.46 9.55 7.21
N SER A 67 1.94 10.34 8.14
CA SER A 67 2.00 11.81 8.05
C SER A 67 3.43 12.33 7.99
N ASP A 68 4.36 11.68 8.69
CA ASP A 68 5.79 12.03 8.70
C ASP A 68 6.63 11.14 7.75
N ALA A 69 6.02 10.46 6.76
CA ALA A 69 6.73 9.55 5.84
C ALA A 69 7.88 10.22 5.07
N ALA A 70 7.86 11.55 4.92
CA ALA A 70 8.93 12.29 4.26
C ALA A 70 10.21 12.39 5.11
N ASN A 71 10.14 12.12 6.42
CA ASN A 71 11.28 12.18 7.32
C ASN A 71 12.38 11.18 6.91
N PRO A 72 13.61 11.65 6.62
CA PRO A 72 14.69 10.78 6.19
C PRO A 72 15.01 9.63 7.15
N LYS A 73 14.72 9.79 8.45
CA LYS A 73 14.94 8.75 9.47
C LYS A 73 14.16 7.46 9.18
N PHE A 74 12.98 7.55 8.56
CA PHE A 74 12.15 6.37 8.28
C PHE A 74 12.57 5.58 7.04
N ARG A 75 13.43 6.16 6.18
CA ARG A 75 13.82 5.51 4.92
C ARG A 75 15.27 5.08 4.84
N TYR A 76 16.13 5.54 5.75
CA TYR A 76 17.57 5.27 5.70
C TYR A 76 17.89 3.76 5.67
N VAL A 77 17.14 2.97 6.46
CA VAL A 77 17.41 1.54 6.61
C VAL A 77 17.20 0.73 5.33
N PHE A 78 16.38 1.20 4.38
CA PHE A 78 16.06 0.47 3.16
C PHE A 78 17.21 0.46 2.14
N GLY A 79 18.10 1.46 2.19
CA GLY A 79 19.22 1.58 1.26
C GLY A 79 18.79 1.56 -0.22
N PRO A 80 19.65 1.10 -1.14
CA PRO A 80 19.33 1.01 -2.57
C PRO A 80 18.46 -0.21 -2.92
N ASP A 81 18.35 -1.20 -2.03
CA ASP A 81 17.69 -2.48 -2.30
C ASP A 81 16.16 -2.38 -2.35
N ILE A 82 15.59 -1.44 -1.60
CA ILE A 82 14.15 -1.23 -1.48
C ILE A 82 13.84 0.24 -1.74
N ALA A 83 13.06 0.49 -2.78
CA ALA A 83 12.59 1.83 -3.12
C ALA A 83 11.52 2.27 -2.11
N TYR A 84 11.89 3.15 -1.19
CA TYR A 84 10.93 3.80 -0.29
C TYR A 84 10.30 5.02 -0.94
N LYS A 85 8.97 5.06 -0.98
CA LYS A 85 8.16 6.11 -1.59
C LYS A 85 7.21 6.69 -0.54
N ALA A 86 7.48 7.93 -0.13
CA ALA A 86 6.62 8.67 0.76
C ALA A 86 5.47 9.32 -0.01
N VAL A 87 4.24 9.05 0.40
CA VAL A 87 3.05 9.81 -0.01
C VAL A 87 2.33 10.20 1.29
N PRO A 88 2.82 11.22 2.01
CA PRO A 88 2.33 11.55 3.34
C PRO A 88 0.88 11.99 3.28
N VAL A 89 0.01 11.28 3.99
CA VAL A 89 -1.41 11.63 4.15
C VAL A 89 -1.62 12.00 5.61
N GLN A 90 -2.18 13.19 5.85
CA GLN A 90 -2.45 13.66 7.20
C GLN A 90 -3.29 12.64 7.97
N ASP A 91 -2.97 12.44 9.24
CA ASP A 91 -3.67 11.42 10.02
C ASP A 91 -5.17 11.71 10.11
N TYR A 92 -5.98 10.65 10.12
CA TYR A 92 -7.45 10.69 10.04
C TYR A 92 -8.06 11.40 8.81
N THR A 93 -7.25 11.68 7.79
CA THR A 93 -7.74 12.22 6.52
C THR A 93 -7.79 11.15 5.43
N ALA A 94 -8.60 11.39 4.41
CA ALA A 94 -8.59 10.60 3.18
C ALA A 94 -7.47 11.12 2.28
N PRO A 95 -6.71 10.22 1.61
CA PRO A 95 -5.87 10.64 0.49
C PRO A 95 -6.72 11.37 -0.56
N THR A 96 -6.21 12.47 -1.08
CA THR A 96 -6.80 13.22 -2.19
C THR A 96 -6.72 12.44 -3.50
N PRO A 97 -7.55 12.73 -4.52
CA PRO A 97 -7.46 12.08 -5.83
C PRO A 97 -6.06 12.13 -6.45
N LYS A 98 -5.32 13.24 -6.26
CA LYS A 98 -3.93 13.38 -6.73
C LYS A 98 -2.96 12.45 -5.99
N GLU A 99 -3.15 12.26 -4.69
CA GLU A 99 -2.35 11.30 -3.92
C GLU A 99 -2.68 9.86 -4.30
N LEU A 100 -3.97 9.54 -4.53
CA LEU A 100 -4.39 8.24 -5.05
C LEU A 100 -3.76 7.96 -6.41
N GLN A 101 -3.83 8.92 -7.34
CA GLN A 101 -3.16 8.82 -8.63
C GLN A 101 -1.67 8.54 -8.43
N ARG A 102 -0.97 9.32 -7.59
CA ARG A 102 0.46 9.13 -7.32
C ARG A 102 0.79 7.75 -6.75
N ILE A 103 -0.01 7.26 -5.80
CA ILE A 103 0.12 5.92 -5.21
C ILE A 103 0.01 4.86 -6.30
N THR A 104 -1.00 4.97 -7.16
CA THR A 104 -1.19 3.98 -8.22
C THR A 104 -0.09 4.04 -9.28
N GLU A 105 0.38 5.22 -9.68
CA GLU A 105 1.53 5.37 -10.59
C GLU A 105 2.76 4.67 -10.02
N ILE A 106 3.07 4.88 -8.73
CA ILE A 106 4.18 4.19 -8.06
C ILE A 106 4.01 2.67 -8.13
N PHE A 107 2.80 2.15 -7.90
CA PHE A 107 2.54 0.72 -8.03
C PHE A 107 2.74 0.25 -9.48
N MET A 108 2.14 0.92 -10.45
CA MET A 108 2.21 0.55 -11.87
C MET A 108 3.65 0.53 -12.40
N ASP A 109 4.47 1.50 -12.01
CA ASP A 109 5.88 1.59 -12.39
C ASP A 109 6.75 0.48 -11.75
N ASN A 110 6.31 -0.14 -10.66
CA ASN A 110 7.11 -1.09 -9.88
C ASN A 110 6.55 -2.51 -9.79
N ARG A 111 5.28 -2.74 -10.15
CA ARG A 111 4.58 -4.05 -10.04
C ARG A 111 5.25 -5.19 -10.81
N ARG A 112 6.10 -4.88 -11.79
CA ARG A 112 6.90 -5.86 -12.57
C ARG A 112 8.30 -6.13 -12.01
N ARG A 113 8.75 -5.37 -11.00
CA ARG A 113 10.11 -5.42 -10.45
C ARG A 113 10.21 -6.24 -9.17
N GLY A 114 9.08 -6.56 -8.55
CA GLY A 114 8.97 -7.30 -7.29
C GLY A 114 7.74 -6.84 -6.51
N GLY A 115 7.66 -7.27 -5.24
CA GLY A 115 6.58 -6.90 -4.35
C GLY A 115 6.54 -5.41 -4.04
N VAL A 116 5.33 -4.86 -3.97
CA VAL A 116 5.02 -3.52 -3.49
C VAL A 116 4.25 -3.64 -2.18
N LEU A 117 4.77 -3.05 -1.12
CA LEU A 117 4.12 -2.99 0.19
C LEU A 117 3.55 -1.60 0.42
N VAL A 118 2.29 -1.52 0.86
CA VAL A 118 1.64 -0.28 1.28
C VAL A 118 1.41 -0.32 2.79
N TRP A 119 1.70 0.78 3.47
CA TRP A 119 1.33 0.93 4.88
C TRP A 119 0.94 2.36 5.25
N CYS A 120 0.22 2.45 6.35
CA CYS A 120 0.07 3.64 7.19
C CYS A 120 0.41 3.21 8.62
N GLY A 121 0.12 4.01 9.65
CA GLY A 121 0.30 3.62 11.03
C GLY A 121 -0.23 2.21 11.36
N TYR A 122 -1.55 2.09 11.53
CA TYR A 122 -2.16 0.82 11.94
C TYR A 122 -2.22 -0.25 10.83
N GLY A 123 -2.25 0.19 9.57
CA GLY A 123 -2.40 -0.68 8.38
C GLY A 123 -3.83 -0.78 7.84
N HIS A 124 -4.78 0.01 8.34
CA HIS A 124 -6.16 0.17 7.85
C HIS A 124 -6.39 1.60 7.30
N GLY A 125 -7.65 1.98 7.04
CA GLY A 125 -8.07 3.34 6.70
C GLY A 125 -7.34 3.87 5.47
N ARG A 126 -6.28 4.66 5.68
CA ARG A 126 -5.33 5.13 4.65
C ARG A 126 -4.77 3.98 3.80
N THR A 127 -4.32 2.89 4.44
CA THR A 127 -3.79 1.72 3.72
C THR A 127 -4.88 1.05 2.89
N GLY A 128 -6.06 0.81 3.48
CA GLY A 128 -7.19 0.23 2.77
C GLY A 128 -7.59 1.07 1.56
N THR A 129 -7.61 2.40 1.73
CA THR A 129 -7.91 3.34 0.65
C THR A 129 -6.89 3.24 -0.47
N ALA A 130 -5.59 3.20 -0.16
CA ALA A 130 -4.55 3.06 -1.17
C ALA A 130 -4.61 1.72 -1.91
N ILE A 131 -4.87 0.61 -1.21
CA ILE A 131 -5.07 -0.71 -1.83
C ILE A 131 -6.25 -0.69 -2.79
N SER A 132 -7.39 -0.16 -2.37
CA SER A 132 -8.58 -0.02 -3.23
C SER A 132 -8.31 0.82 -4.47
N ALA A 133 -7.56 1.92 -4.34
CA ALA A 133 -7.19 2.75 -5.49
C ALA A 133 -6.27 2.00 -6.48
N ILE A 134 -5.31 1.21 -5.97
CA ILE A 134 -4.46 0.36 -6.81
C ILE A 134 -5.31 -0.67 -7.57
N GLN A 135 -6.23 -1.34 -6.90
CA GLN A 135 -7.13 -2.31 -7.53
C GLN A 135 -7.97 -1.64 -8.63
N ILE A 136 -8.58 -0.47 -8.36
CA ILE A 136 -9.29 0.35 -9.36
C ILE A 136 -8.38 0.62 -10.57
N ARG A 137 -7.13 1.02 -10.35
CA ARG A 137 -6.20 1.33 -11.44
C ARG A 137 -5.81 0.09 -12.25
N VAL A 138 -5.67 -1.08 -11.63
CA VAL A 138 -5.36 -2.32 -12.36
C VAL A 138 -6.51 -2.72 -13.28
N GLN A 139 -7.77 -2.47 -12.88
CA GLN A 139 -8.94 -2.75 -13.70
C GLN A 139 -8.97 -1.97 -15.04
N VAL A 140 -8.22 -0.87 -15.17
CA VAL A 140 -8.02 -0.18 -16.44
C VAL A 140 -7.33 -1.06 -17.48
N ASP A 141 -6.34 -1.83 -17.05
CA ASP A 141 -5.54 -2.69 -17.95
C ASP A 141 -6.31 -3.97 -18.33
N VAL A 142 -7.40 -4.29 -17.61
CA VAL A 142 -8.29 -5.42 -17.88
C VAL A 142 -9.20 -5.08 -19.07
N PRO A 143 -9.40 -6.02 -20.03
CA PRO A 143 -10.34 -5.82 -21.13
C PRO A 143 -11.73 -5.41 -20.65
N ALA A 144 -12.36 -4.45 -21.33
CA ALA A 144 -13.59 -3.80 -20.86
C ALA A 144 -14.73 -4.76 -20.48
N PHE A 145 -14.88 -5.89 -21.19
CA PHE A 145 -15.91 -6.90 -20.93
C PHE A 145 -15.65 -7.75 -19.66
N ASN A 146 -14.41 -7.76 -19.15
CA ASN A 146 -14.01 -8.44 -17.92
C ASN A 146 -13.74 -7.47 -16.76
N ARG A 147 -13.83 -6.16 -17.00
CA ARG A 147 -13.53 -5.13 -16.02
C ARG A 147 -14.57 -5.16 -14.91
N VAL A 148 -14.10 -5.11 -13.66
CA VAL A 148 -14.98 -4.99 -12.49
C VAL A 148 -14.89 -3.56 -11.94
N LYS A 149 -16.04 -2.98 -11.64
CA LYS A 149 -16.14 -1.75 -10.86
C LYS A 149 -16.22 -2.14 -9.38
N LEU A 150 -15.27 -1.66 -8.58
CA LEU A 150 -15.26 -1.92 -7.15
C LEU A 150 -16.44 -1.21 -6.46
N SER A 151 -17.06 -1.92 -5.54
CA SER A 151 -18.22 -1.54 -4.75
C SER A 151 -17.83 -1.18 -3.31
N TRP A 152 -18.80 -0.71 -2.53
CA TRP A 152 -18.61 -0.45 -1.11
C TRP A 152 -18.14 -1.69 -0.33
N LEU A 153 -18.63 -2.89 -0.67
CA LEU A 153 -18.23 -4.14 -0.02
C LEU A 153 -16.73 -4.43 -0.27
N ASP A 154 -16.23 -4.11 -1.46
CA ASP A 154 -14.81 -4.29 -1.80
C ASP A 154 -13.93 -3.31 -1.01
N PHE A 155 -14.42 -2.08 -0.79
CA PHE A 155 -13.72 -1.09 0.03
C PHE A 155 -13.72 -1.47 1.51
N GLU A 156 -14.85 -1.98 2.03
CA GLU A 156 -14.96 -2.48 3.41
C GLU A 156 -14.03 -3.68 3.64
N ALA A 157 -13.96 -4.62 2.68
CA ALA A 157 -13.04 -5.75 2.74
C ALA A 157 -11.56 -5.32 2.82
N ASN A 158 -11.23 -4.14 2.27
CA ASN A 158 -9.91 -3.54 2.40
C ASN A 158 -9.70 -2.72 3.68
N HIS A 159 -10.68 -2.67 4.59
CA HIS A 159 -10.67 -1.85 5.80
C HIS A 159 -10.58 -0.35 5.51
N VAL A 160 -11.33 0.13 4.51
CA VAL A 160 -11.64 1.56 4.38
C VAL A 160 -12.61 1.95 5.50
N GLU A 161 -12.36 3.06 6.20
CA GLU A 161 -12.97 3.34 7.51
C GLU A 161 -13.98 4.48 7.52
N THR A 162 -13.94 5.37 6.51
CA THR A 162 -14.73 6.62 6.54
C THR A 162 -15.40 6.93 5.22
N ASP A 163 -16.55 7.62 5.28
CA ASP A 163 -17.26 8.11 4.10
C ASP A 163 -16.40 8.99 3.21
N LYS A 164 -15.51 9.80 3.79
CA LYS A 164 -14.59 10.65 3.01
C LYS A 164 -13.61 9.83 2.17
N GLN A 165 -13.10 8.71 2.72
CA GLN A 165 -12.24 7.79 1.97
C GLN A 165 -13.02 7.08 0.85
N ILE A 166 -14.26 6.66 1.14
CA ILE A 166 -15.14 6.05 0.14
C ILE A 166 -15.43 7.06 -1.00
N GLN A 167 -15.81 8.29 -0.67
CA GLN A 167 -16.07 9.34 -1.67
C GLN A 167 -14.85 9.63 -2.54
N ALA A 168 -13.65 9.67 -1.94
CA ALA A 168 -12.40 9.83 -2.68
C ALA A 168 -12.15 8.68 -3.67
N LEU A 169 -12.42 7.44 -3.26
CA LEU A 169 -12.31 6.25 -4.13
C LEU A 169 -13.34 6.25 -5.24
N GLU A 170 -14.59 6.61 -4.95
CA GLU A 170 -15.64 6.70 -5.97
C GLU A 170 -15.33 7.80 -6.99
N GLN A 171 -14.84 8.95 -6.54
CA GLN A 171 -14.36 10.01 -7.42
C GLN A 171 -13.22 9.52 -8.29
N TYR A 172 -12.20 8.92 -7.69
CA TYR A 172 -11.05 8.38 -8.41
C TYR A 172 -11.46 7.32 -9.44
N GLN A 173 -12.36 6.41 -9.07
CA GLN A 173 -12.87 5.37 -9.98
C GLN A 173 -13.64 5.97 -11.17
N ARG A 174 -14.40 7.05 -10.97
CA ARG A 174 -15.05 7.77 -12.08
C ARG A 174 -14.02 8.42 -13.01
N GLU A 175 -13.05 9.14 -12.46
CA GLU A 175 -12.00 9.83 -13.22
C GLU A 175 -11.18 8.86 -14.08
N ILE A 176 -10.74 7.75 -13.47
CA ILE A 176 -9.95 6.73 -14.17
C ILE A 176 -10.75 6.00 -15.26
N SER A 177 -12.05 5.79 -15.06
CA SER A 177 -12.91 5.14 -16.06
C SER A 177 -13.11 6.01 -17.31
N LEU A 178 -12.97 7.33 -17.21
CA LEU A 178 -13.07 8.27 -18.33
C LEU A 178 -11.79 8.36 -19.18
N LEU A 179 -10.67 7.81 -18.71
CA LEU A 179 -9.39 7.78 -19.42
C LEU A 179 -9.24 6.57 -20.35
N CYS A 180 -10.24 5.67 -20.38
CA CYS A 180 -10.29 4.47 -21.22
C CYS A 180 -11.31 4.65 -22.35
#